data_AF-A0A8A0RL27-F1
#
_entry.id   AF-A0A8A0RL27-F1
#
_cell.length_a   1.000
_cell.length_b   1.000
_cell.length_c   1.000
_cell.angle_alpha   90.00
_cell.angle_beta   90.00
_cell.angle_gamma   90.00
#
_symmetry.space_group_name_H-M   'P 1'
#
loop_
_entity.id
_entity.type
_entity.pdbx_description
1 polymer ?
#
loop_
_entity_poly.entity_id
_entity_poly.type
_entity_poly.pdbx_seq_one_letter_code
_entity_poly.pdbx_strand_id
1 'polypeptide(L)'
;MYKIFIESLSVEDMAPLLKEVKGQGGFQDLIRKLQRQYSSKNQTLVLDYSDIEKMIRYSQHYGQGGFQGRLSTIMVRINDLYSHLSNLLNNVK
;
A
#
# COMPACT_ATOMS: atom_id res chain seq x y z
N MET A 1 8.37 3.99 -16.66
CA MET A 1 8.10 3.47 -15.30
C MET A 1 7.30 4.54 -14.56
N TYR A 2 6.24 4.18 -13.85
CA TYR A 2 5.38 5.13 -13.12
C TYR A 2 5.52 4.96 -11.60
N LYS A 3 5.12 5.99 -10.86
CA LYS A 3 4.97 5.97 -9.41
C LYS A 3 3.54 6.38 -9.06
N ILE A 4 3.00 5.78 -8.00
CA ILE A 4 1.72 6.19 -7.42
C ILE A 4 2.01 6.96 -6.14
N PHE A 5 1.38 8.11 -6.01
CA PHE A 5 1.39 8.92 -4.80
C PHE A 5 0.04 8.77 -4.13
N ILE A 6 0.03 8.28 -2.91
CA ILE A 6 -1.17 8.18 -2.09
C ILE A 6 -1.05 9.27 -1.02
N GLU A 7 -1.91 10.27 -1.11
CA GLU A 7 -1.97 11.42 -0.21
C GLU A 7 -3.04 11.23 0.87
N SER A 8 -3.09 12.17 1.83
CA SER A 8 -4.05 12.16 2.93
C SER A 8 -4.01 10.85 3.73
N LEU A 9 -2.80 10.36 3.97
CA LEU A 9 -2.52 9.24 4.85
C LEU A 9 -2.00 9.80 6.17
N SER A 10 -2.89 9.94 7.15
CA SER A 10 -2.51 10.41 8.48
C SER A 10 -1.60 9.39 9.19
N VAL A 11 -0.95 9.81 10.28
CA VAL A 11 -0.15 8.89 11.08
C VAL A 11 -1.03 7.79 11.68
N GLU A 12 -2.28 8.12 12.01
CA GLU A 12 -3.30 7.21 12.53
C GLU A 12 -3.68 6.16 11.48
N ASP A 13 -3.92 6.58 10.23
CA ASP A 13 -4.22 5.67 9.10
C ASP A 13 -3.08 4.70 8.82
N MET A 14 -1.84 5.18 9.05
CA MET A 14 -0.61 4.45 8.80
C MET A 14 -0.08 3.72 10.04
N ALA A 15 -0.73 3.87 11.19
CA ALA A 15 -0.30 3.24 12.44
C ALA A 15 -0.10 1.73 12.32
N PRO A 16 -0.95 0.96 11.59
CA PRO A 16 -0.70 -0.47 11.38
C PRO A 16 0.62 -0.75 10.63
N LEU A 17 0.91 0.03 9.58
CA LEU A 17 2.15 -0.10 8.80
C LEU A 17 3.37 0.25 9.68
N LEU A 18 3.28 1.32 10.47
CA LEU A 18 4.38 1.89 11.25
C LEU A 18 4.80 1.07 12.46
N LYS A 19 4.04 0.02 12.82
CA LYS A 19 4.44 -0.93 13.88
C LYS A 19 5.82 -1.51 13.59
N GLU A 20 6.60 -1.74 14.63
CA GLU A 20 7.91 -2.41 14.53
C GLU A 20 7.82 -3.72 13.74
N VAL A 21 8.80 -3.96 12.86
CA VAL A 21 8.87 -5.16 12.03
C VAL A 21 9.86 -6.15 12.65
N LYS A 22 9.33 -7.21 13.28
CA LYS A 22 10.11 -8.32 13.86
C LYS A 22 10.38 -9.42 12.82
N GLY A 23 11.58 -9.99 12.85
CA GLY A 23 12.01 -11.08 11.96
C GLY A 23 12.57 -10.60 10.62
N GLN A 24 12.85 -11.55 9.73
CA GLN A 24 13.44 -11.32 8.40
C GLN A 24 12.64 -12.07 7.34
N GLY A 25 12.60 -11.53 6.13
CA GLY A 25 11.85 -12.12 5.01
C GLY A 25 11.28 -11.07 4.07
N GLY A 26 10.87 -11.50 2.87
CA GLY A 26 10.45 -10.59 1.81
C GLY A 26 9.26 -9.69 2.18
N PHE A 27 8.34 -10.17 3.03
CA PHE A 27 7.25 -9.34 3.54
C PHE A 27 7.74 -8.27 4.52
N GLN A 28 8.58 -8.65 5.47
CA GLN A 28 9.18 -7.74 6.43
C GLN A 28 9.98 -6.65 5.72
N ASP A 29 10.71 -7.01 4.66
CA ASP A 29 11.49 -6.06 3.87
C ASP A 29 10.61 -5.10 3.08
N LEU A 30 9.47 -5.57 2.55
CA LEU A 30 8.46 -4.71 1.95
C LEU A 30 7.92 -3.70 2.96
N ILE A 31 7.50 -4.14 4.16
CA ILE A 31 6.97 -3.22 5.18
C ILE A 31 8.02 -2.17 5.55
N ARG A 32 9.28 -2.55 5.78
CA ARG A 32 10.35 -1.60 6.08
C ARG A 32 10.59 -0.61 4.94
N LYS A 33 10.46 -1.05 3.68
CA LYS A 33 10.57 -0.15 2.52
C LYS A 33 9.42 0.86 2.52
N LEU A 34 8.19 0.41 2.69
CA LEU A 34 7.00 1.26 2.75
C LEU A 34 7.07 2.26 3.91
N GLN A 35 7.55 1.85 5.08
CA GLN A 35 7.81 2.74 6.22
C GLN A 35 8.80 3.86 5.87
N ARG A 36 9.85 3.57 5.09
CA ARG A 36 10.81 4.58 4.62
C ARG A 36 10.25 5.48 3.52
N GLN A 37 9.32 4.98 2.70
CA GLN A 37 8.68 5.74 1.63
C GLN A 37 7.55 6.64 2.12
N TYR A 38 7.01 6.39 3.31
CA TYR A 38 6.00 7.23 3.93
C TYR A 38 6.61 8.50 4.54
N SER A 39 6.05 9.65 4.18
CA SER A 39 6.36 10.93 4.81
C SER A 39 5.22 11.35 5.71
N SER A 40 5.43 11.32 7.04
CA SER A 40 4.44 11.80 8.02
C SER A 40 4.20 13.31 7.91
N LYS A 41 5.23 14.08 7.54
CA LYS A 41 5.13 15.53 7.32
C LYS A 41 4.18 15.88 6.18
N ASN A 42 4.26 15.13 5.09
CA ASN A 42 3.46 15.39 3.88
C ASN A 42 2.20 14.50 3.81
N GLN A 43 2.03 13.56 4.75
CA GLN A 43 0.95 12.56 4.75
C GLN A 43 0.88 11.81 3.41
N THR A 44 2.04 11.45 2.85
CA THR A 44 2.15 10.85 1.52
C THR A 44 2.93 9.55 1.57
N LEU A 45 2.45 8.53 0.84
CA LEU A 45 3.18 7.31 0.53
C LEU A 45 3.46 7.23 -0.98
N VAL A 46 4.71 6.97 -1.33
CA VAL A 46 5.13 6.82 -2.74
C VAL A 46 5.38 5.35 -3.04
N LEU A 47 4.63 4.78 -3.98
CA LEU A 47 4.74 3.39 -4.43
C LEU A 47 5.35 3.34 -5.82
N ASP A 48 6.36 2.48 -6.00
CA ASP A 48 6.81 2.08 -7.33
C ASP A 48 6.10 0.82 -7.82
N TYR A 49 6.32 0.46 -9.09
CA TYR A 49 5.70 -0.73 -9.68
C TYR A 49 6.00 -2.01 -8.89
N SER A 50 7.23 -2.16 -8.39
CA SER A 50 7.66 -3.36 -7.64
C SER A 50 6.97 -3.46 -6.28
N ASP A 51 6.63 -2.32 -5.66
CA ASP A 51 5.87 -2.26 -4.42
C ASP A 51 4.45 -2.79 -4.66
N ILE A 52 3.79 -2.28 -5.69
CA ILE A 52 2.43 -2.66 -6.06
C ILE A 52 2.37 -4.16 -6.40
N GLU A 53 3.30 -4.64 -7.21
CA GLU A 53 3.38 -6.06 -7.58
C GLU A 53 3.56 -6.97 -6.35
N LYS A 54 4.48 -6.61 -5.44
CA LYS A 54 4.69 -7.35 -4.19
C LYS A 54 3.44 -7.34 -3.30
N MET A 55 2.79 -6.20 -3.18
CA MET A 55 1.57 -6.03 -2.39
C MET A 55 0.44 -6.92 -2.94
N ILE A 56 0.20 -6.91 -4.25
CA ILE A 56 -0.82 -7.76 -4.88
C ILE A 56 -0.50 -9.23 -4.66
N ARG A 57 0.74 -9.66 -4.97
CA ARG A 57 1.18 -11.05 -4.77
C ARG A 57 0.94 -11.52 -3.34
N TYR A 58 1.35 -10.70 -2.36
CA TYR A 58 1.17 -11.08 -0.97
C TYR A 58 -0.29 -11.02 -0.50
N SER A 59 -1.11 -10.13 -1.07
CA SER A 59 -2.56 -10.10 -0.77
C SER A 59 -3.31 -11.34 -1.27
N GLN A 60 -2.85 -11.96 -2.36
CA GLN A 60 -3.45 -13.16 -2.93
C GLN A 60 -3.00 -14.45 -2.23
N HIS A 61 -1.76 -14.48 -1.72
CA HIS A 61 -1.16 -15.70 -1.15
C HIS A 61 -1.22 -15.79 0.37
N TYR A 62 -1.35 -14.67 1.08
CA TYR A 62 -1.44 -14.64 2.54
C TYR A 62 -2.85 -14.19 2.94
N GLY A 63 -3.61 -15.06 3.62
CA GLY A 63 -4.96 -14.76 4.09
C GLY A 63 -5.04 -13.62 5.12
N GLN A 64 -6.22 -13.47 5.76
CA GLN A 64 -6.59 -12.48 6.80
C GLN A 64 -5.71 -12.53 8.07
N GLY A 65 -4.41 -12.31 7.94
CA GLY A 65 -3.43 -12.26 9.02
C GLY A 65 -2.75 -10.91 9.13
N GLY A 66 -1.55 -10.89 9.72
CA GLY A 66 -0.76 -9.66 9.95
C GLY A 66 -0.39 -8.89 8.67
N PHE A 67 -0.41 -9.56 7.51
CA PHE A 67 -0.22 -8.92 6.20
C PHE A 67 -1.35 -7.93 5.88
N GLN A 68 -2.57 -8.45 5.80
CA GLN A 68 -3.76 -7.66 5.47
C GLN A 68 -4.00 -6.57 6.52
N GLY A 69 -3.76 -6.87 7.79
CA GLY A 69 -3.90 -5.88 8.86
C GLY A 69 -2.91 -4.70 8.76
N ARG A 70 -1.67 -4.93 8.29
CA ARG A 70 -0.65 -3.87 8.17
C ARG A 70 -0.80 -3.01 6.92
N LEU A 71 -1.35 -3.58 5.85
CA LEU A 71 -1.47 -2.91 4.55
C LEU A 71 -2.91 -2.55 4.16
N SER A 72 -3.88 -2.80 5.04
CA SER A 72 -5.31 -2.59 4.78
C SER A 72 -5.60 -1.20 4.21
N THR A 73 -5.14 -0.14 4.88
CA THR A 73 -5.31 1.25 4.43
C THR A 73 -4.82 1.46 3.01
N ILE A 74 -3.61 0.98 2.70
CA ILE A 74 -2.99 1.17 1.38
C ILE A 74 -3.75 0.38 0.31
N MET A 75 -4.15 -0.86 0.62
CA MET A 75 -4.91 -1.71 -0.29
C MET A 75 -6.28 -1.13 -0.61
N VAL A 76 -6.97 -0.54 0.38
CA VAL A 76 -8.22 0.19 0.16
C VAL A 76 -8.01 1.33 -0.82
N ARG A 77 -7.00 2.18 -0.60
CA ARG A 77 -6.68 3.31 -1.51
C ARG A 77 -6.37 2.86 -2.94
N ILE A 78 -5.65 1.75 -3.11
CA ILE A 78 -5.35 1.19 -4.44
C ILE A 78 -6.62 0.66 -5.11
N ASN A 79 -7.49 -0.03 -4.37
CA ASN A 79 -8.76 -0.54 -4.90
C ASN A 79 -9.73 0.59 -5.28
N ASP A 80 -9.77 1.67 -4.49
CA ASP A 80 -10.55 2.87 -4.80
C ASP A 80 -10.05 3.50 -6.11
N LEU A 81 -8.73 3.67 -6.24
CA LEU A 81 -8.10 4.18 -7.46
C LEU A 81 -8.44 3.30 -8.68
N TYR A 82 -8.29 1.98 -8.55
CA TYR A 82 -8.63 1.03 -9.61
C TYR A 82 -10.10 1.15 -10.03
N SER A 83 -11.01 1.21 -9.05
CA SER A 83 -12.45 1.32 -9.29
C SER A 83 -12.80 2.62 -10.02
N HIS A 84 -12.24 3.74 -9.59
CA HIS A 84 -12.42 5.03 -10.25
C HIS A 84 -11.90 5.03 -11.69
N LEU A 85 -10.68 4.51 -11.92
CA LEU A 85 -10.11 4.43 -13.27
C LEU A 85 -10.92 3.52 -14.18
N SER A 86 -11.34 2.36 -13.68
CA SER A 86 -12.19 1.42 -14.41
C SER A 86 -13.51 2.08 -14.83
N ASN A 87 -14.18 2.77 -13.91
CA ASN A 87 -15.42 3.49 -14.20
C ASN A 87 -15.22 4.57 -15.25
N LEU A 88 -14.17 5.39 -15.13
CA LEU A 88 -13.87 6.43 -16.12
C LEU A 88 -13.63 5.85 -17.51
N LEU A 89 -12.87 4.75 -17.62
CA LEU A 89 -12.58 4.13 -18.91
C LEU A 89 -13.80 3.43 -19.53
N ASN A 90 -14.69 2.87 -18.71
CA ASN A 90 -15.93 2.25 -19.18
C ASN A 90 -16.99 3.27 -19.59
N ASN A 91 -17.01 4.46 -18.96
CA ASN A 91 -17.91 5.57 -19.31
C ASN A 91 -17.47 6.35 -20.56
N VAL A 92 -16.30 6.03 -21.12
CA VAL A 92 -15.77 6.62 -22.36
C VAL A 92 -16.16 5.79 -23.60
N LYS A 93 -16.93 4.71 -23.41
CA LYS A 93 -17.58 3.94 -24.49
C LYS A 93 -19.04 4.36 -24.66
#